data_AF-T1IUG1-F1
#
_entry.id   AF-T1IUG1-F1
#
_cell.length_a   1.000
_cell.length_b   1.000
_cell.length_c   1.000
_cell.angle_alpha   90.00
_cell.angle_beta   90.00
_cell.angle_gamma   90.00
#
_symmetry.space_group_name_H-M   'P 1'
#
loop_
_entity.id
_entity.type
_entity.pdbx_description
1 polymer ?
#
loop_
_entity_poly.entity_id
_entity_poly.type
_entity_poly.pdbx_seq_one_letter_code
_entity_poly.pdbx_strand_id
1 'polypeptide(L)'
;MDKNENLNENDAPKRENLHNLKAIVFLSSVTGMSVLFGFGMALSMAKRKDPSSFTKGLIASKEAGLVDSGGALAMRALGWGTVYAIGGFSAFLLVSWKLLGLHNIKELPDKMKAIMPSVPQPESTGRSDFKSFRELMEYIIESDKGKKK
;
A
#
# COMPACT_ATOMS: atom_id res chain seq x y z
N MET A 1 23.76 -50.20 -12.57
CA MET A 1 23.12 -50.13 -13.90
C MET A 1 21.97 -49.13 -13.80
N ASP A 2 22.25 -47.88 -13.45
CA ASP A 2 22.91 -46.86 -14.27
C ASP A 2 22.04 -46.39 -15.44
N LYS A 3 21.63 -45.12 -15.31
CA LYS A 3 21.69 -44.01 -16.28
C LYS A 3 20.34 -43.31 -16.44
N ASN A 4 20.12 -42.13 -15.87
CA ASN A 4 20.67 -40.79 -16.21
C ASN A 4 19.50 -39.96 -16.79
N GLU A 5 19.09 -38.89 -16.12
CA GLU A 5 19.60 -37.54 -16.37
C GLU A 5 18.69 -36.84 -17.37
N ASN A 6 17.78 -36.02 -16.86
CA ASN A 6 17.31 -34.75 -17.44
C ASN A 6 16.31 -34.14 -16.43
N LEU A 7 16.85 -33.72 -15.28
CA LEU A 7 16.22 -32.65 -14.50
C LEU A 7 16.26 -31.41 -15.39
N ASN A 8 15.16 -31.19 -16.09
CA ASN A 8 15.00 -30.12 -17.06
C ASN A 8 15.10 -28.77 -16.34
N GLU A 9 16.28 -28.17 -16.46
CA GLU A 9 16.72 -26.85 -16.01
C GLU A 9 15.94 -25.68 -16.66
N ASN A 10 14.70 -25.92 -17.13
CA ASN A 10 13.87 -24.95 -17.86
C ASN A 10 12.51 -24.66 -17.19
N ASP A 11 12.17 -25.29 -16.05
CA ASP A 11 10.85 -25.12 -15.40
C ASP A 11 10.84 -24.17 -14.18
N ALA A 12 12.01 -23.67 -13.74
CA ALA A 12 12.10 -22.71 -12.64
C ALA A 12 11.51 -21.31 -12.96
N PRO A 13 11.80 -20.67 -14.12
CA PRO A 13 11.32 -19.31 -14.37
C PRO A 13 9.82 -19.27 -14.67
N LYS A 14 9.21 -20.36 -15.12
CA LYS A 14 7.79 -20.36 -15.50
C LYS A 14 6.87 -20.44 -14.28
N ARG A 15 7.28 -21.12 -13.20
CA ARG A 15 6.48 -21.27 -11.97
C ARG A 15 6.56 -20.05 -11.06
N GLU A 16 7.72 -19.38 -10.95
CA GLU A 16 7.82 -18.11 -10.21
C GLU A 16 6.93 -17.03 -10.83
N ASN A 17 6.92 -16.92 -12.17
CA ASN A 17 6.11 -15.95 -12.88
C ASN A 17 4.62 -16.26 -12.74
N LEU A 18 4.22 -17.54 -12.69
CA LEU A 18 2.83 -17.93 -12.42
C LEU A 18 2.40 -17.59 -10.99
N HIS A 19 3.25 -17.83 -9.98
CA HIS A 19 2.95 -17.50 -8.59
C HIS A 19 2.92 -15.98 -8.38
N ASN A 20 3.85 -15.25 -8.98
CA ASN A 20 3.90 -13.79 -8.97
C ASN A 20 2.69 -13.20 -9.71
N LEU A 21 2.29 -13.75 -10.85
CA LEU A 21 1.09 -13.33 -11.57
C LEU A 21 -0.16 -13.53 -10.72
N LYS A 22 -0.29 -14.70 -10.06
CA LYS A 22 -1.43 -14.98 -9.18
C LYS A 22 -1.46 -14.05 -7.96
N ALA A 23 -0.29 -13.74 -7.40
CA ALA A 23 -0.13 -12.79 -6.31
C ALA A 23 -0.46 -11.35 -6.74
N ILE A 24 -0.01 -10.91 -7.92
CA ILE A 24 -0.31 -9.58 -8.47
C ILE A 24 -1.81 -9.43 -8.73
N VAL A 25 -2.45 -10.43 -9.33
CA VAL A 25 -3.90 -10.41 -9.56
C VAL A 25 -4.65 -10.33 -8.22
N PHE A 26 -4.25 -11.12 -7.23
CA PHE A 26 -4.84 -11.06 -5.90
C PHE A 26 -4.64 -9.69 -5.24
N LEU A 27 -3.42 -9.16 -5.23
CA LEU A 27 -3.09 -7.89 -4.57
C LEU A 27 -3.79 -6.71 -5.27
N SER A 28 -3.78 -6.68 -6.61
CA SER A 28 -4.49 -5.66 -7.39
C SER A 28 -5.99 -5.66 -7.12
N SER A 29 -6.60 -6.84 -6.89
CA SER A 29 -8.02 -6.94 -6.54
C SER A 29 -8.30 -6.35 -5.15
N VAL A 30 -7.48 -6.67 -4.15
CA VAL A 30 -7.61 -6.15 -2.77
C VAL A 30 -7.34 -4.64 -2.74
N THR A 31 -6.32 -4.16 -3.44
CA THR A 31 -6.01 -2.74 -3.58
C THR A 31 -7.13 -1.99 -4.30
N GLY A 32 -7.64 -2.54 -5.41
CA GLY A 32 -8.76 -1.95 -6.14
C GLY A 32 -10.00 -1.83 -5.26
N MET A 33 -10.32 -2.89 -4.51
CA MET A 33 -11.42 -2.89 -3.56
C MET A 33 -11.21 -1.86 -2.44
N SER A 34 -10.00 -1.74 -1.90
CA SER A 34 -9.65 -0.76 -0.86
C SER A 34 -9.81 0.69 -1.33
N VAL A 35 -9.35 1.00 -2.55
CA VAL A 35 -9.49 2.34 -3.13
C VAL A 35 -10.97 2.67 -3.36
N LEU A 36 -11.76 1.73 -3.90
CA LEU A 36 -13.19 1.93 -4.11
C LEU A 36 -13.97 2.10 -2.79
N PHE A 37 -13.66 1.31 -1.77
CA PHE A 37 -14.27 1.47 -0.45
C PHE A 37 -13.85 2.78 0.23
N GLY A 38 -12.55 3.11 0.24
CA GLY A 38 -12.03 4.31 0.89
C GLY A 38 -12.53 5.59 0.20
N PHE A 39 -12.36 5.68 -1.13
CA PHE A 39 -12.85 6.81 -1.90
C PHE A 39 -14.38 6.87 -1.94
N GLY A 40 -15.06 5.73 -2.06
CA GLY A 40 -16.52 5.65 -2.02
C GLY A 40 -17.10 6.09 -0.68
N MET A 41 -16.46 5.73 0.43
CA MET A 41 -16.85 6.17 1.77
C MET A 41 -16.61 7.67 1.95
N ALA A 42 -15.46 8.19 1.52
CA ALA A 42 -15.17 9.63 1.52
C ALA A 42 -16.18 10.41 0.65
N LEU A 43 -16.52 9.89 -0.52
CA LEU A 43 -17.51 10.46 -1.44
C LEU A 43 -18.91 10.46 -0.84
N SER A 44 -19.29 9.37 -0.15
CA SER A 44 -20.57 9.27 0.56
C SER A 44 -20.65 10.27 1.71
N MET A 45 -19.59 10.41 2.51
CA MET A 45 -19.53 11.43 3.57
C MET A 45 -19.60 12.85 2.99
N ALA A 46 -18.87 13.14 1.91
CA ALA A 46 -18.93 14.42 1.22
C ALA A 46 -20.34 14.71 0.68
N LYS A 47 -21.01 13.69 0.11
CA LYS A 47 -22.38 13.82 -0.39
C LYS A 47 -23.40 14.08 0.72
N ARG A 48 -23.22 13.47 1.91
CA ARG A 48 -24.08 13.72 3.08
C ARG A 48 -23.91 15.13 3.64
N LYS A 49 -22.72 15.71 3.52
CA LYS A 49 -22.43 17.07 4.01
C LYS A 49 -22.99 18.15 3.08
N ASP A 50 -22.87 17.96 1.76
CA ASP A 50 -23.33 18.93 0.75
C ASP A 50 -24.00 18.27 -0.47
N PRO A 51 -25.27 17.84 -0.35
CA PRO A 51 -25.96 17.14 -1.43
C PRO A 51 -26.23 18.02 -2.66
N SER A 52 -26.51 19.31 -2.46
CA SER A 52 -26.82 20.26 -3.55
C SER A 52 -25.58 20.66 -4.34
N SER A 53 -24.47 20.98 -3.66
CA SER A 53 -23.21 21.39 -4.29
C SER A 53 -22.51 20.22 -4.99
N PHE A 54 -22.58 19.00 -4.41
CA PHE A 54 -22.04 17.80 -5.03
C PHE A 54 -22.81 17.40 -6.30
N THR A 55 -24.15 17.46 -6.25
CA THR A 55 -24.99 17.13 -7.42
C THR A 55 -24.83 18.16 -8.53
N LYS A 56 -24.71 19.45 -8.19
CA LYS A 56 -24.35 20.50 -9.15
C LYS A 56 -22.97 20.27 -9.76
N GLY A 57 -21.98 19.83 -8.98
CA GLY A 57 -20.66 19.45 -9.49
C GLY A 57 -20.66 18.21 -10.40
N LEU A 58 -21.53 17.23 -10.11
CA LEU A 58 -21.65 15.98 -10.86
C LEU A 58 -22.46 16.16 -12.16
N ILE A 59 -23.54 16.94 -12.14
CA ILE A 59 -24.36 17.27 -13.33
C ILE A 59 -23.60 18.24 -14.25
N ALA A 60 -22.90 19.23 -13.68
CA ALA A 60 -21.99 20.08 -14.46
C ALA A 60 -20.83 19.30 -15.11
N SER A 61 -20.47 18.13 -14.57
CA SER A 61 -19.50 17.22 -15.21
C SER A 61 -20.10 16.48 -16.42
N LYS A 62 -21.41 16.18 -16.40
CA LYS A 62 -22.12 15.51 -17.50
C LYS A 62 -22.39 16.44 -18.68
N GLU A 63 -22.56 17.73 -18.43
CA GLU A 63 -22.77 18.78 -19.43
C GLU A 63 -21.47 19.53 -19.80
N ALA A 64 -20.31 18.94 -19.50
CA ALA A 64 -18.98 19.53 -19.68
C ALA A 64 -18.49 19.57 -21.15
N GLY A 65 -19.34 20.02 -22.06
CA GLY A 65 -18.96 20.63 -23.33
C GLY A 65 -19.18 22.15 -23.36
N LEU A 66 -19.93 22.72 -22.41
CA LEU A 66 -20.38 24.11 -22.50
C LEU A 66 -20.35 24.79 -21.13
N VAL A 67 -19.19 25.37 -20.86
CA VAL A 67 -18.97 26.66 -20.18
C VAL A 67 -20.01 27.07 -19.12
N ASP A 68 -19.94 26.50 -17.90
CA ASP A 68 -20.07 27.23 -16.61
C ASP A 68 -20.11 26.24 -15.42
N SER A 69 -18.97 26.00 -14.77
CA SER A 69 -18.93 25.45 -13.39
C SER A 69 -17.49 25.35 -12.86
N GLY A 70 -17.15 26.16 -11.86
CA GLY A 70 -15.88 26.06 -11.13
C GLY A 70 -15.64 24.69 -10.48
N GLY A 71 -16.71 23.93 -10.23
CA GLY A 71 -16.61 22.55 -9.70
C GLY A 71 -16.11 21.55 -10.73
N ALA A 72 -16.46 21.70 -12.01
CA ALA A 72 -15.98 20.84 -13.08
C ALA A 72 -14.48 21.04 -13.36
N LEU A 73 -14.00 22.29 -13.23
CA LEU A 73 -12.57 22.61 -13.30
C LEU A 73 -11.80 22.02 -12.11
N ALA A 74 -12.35 22.16 -10.89
CA ALA A 74 -11.74 21.63 -9.68
C ALA A 74 -11.68 20.10 -9.66
N MET A 75 -12.74 19.40 -10.10
CA MET A 75 -12.71 17.94 -10.20
C MET A 75 -11.72 17.44 -11.26
N ARG A 76 -11.56 18.15 -12.39
CA ARG A 76 -10.52 17.81 -13.37
C ARG A 76 -9.11 18.12 -12.87
N ALA A 77 -8.92 19.24 -12.19
CA ALA A 77 -7.64 19.58 -11.55
C ALA A 77 -7.28 18.60 -10.42
N LEU A 78 -8.26 18.18 -9.62
CA LEU A 78 -8.07 17.16 -8.59
C LEU A 78 -7.82 15.78 -9.21
N GLY A 79 -8.52 15.44 -10.30
CA GLY A 79 -8.35 14.17 -11.01
C GLY A 79 -7.00 14.05 -11.70
N TRP A 80 -6.55 15.07 -12.44
CA TRP A 80 -5.20 15.10 -12.99
C TRP A 80 -4.15 15.21 -11.87
N GLY A 81 -4.43 15.98 -10.82
CA GLY A 81 -3.57 16.12 -9.65
C GLY A 81 -3.27 14.80 -8.95
N THR A 82 -4.25 13.93 -8.74
CA THR A 82 -4.00 12.60 -8.14
C THR A 82 -3.21 11.68 -9.08
N VAL A 83 -3.47 11.73 -10.39
CA VAL A 83 -2.70 10.98 -11.39
C VAL A 83 -1.24 11.46 -11.43
N TYR A 84 -0.99 12.77 -11.41
CA TYR A 84 0.36 13.33 -11.35
C TYR A 84 1.04 13.10 -10.00
N ALA A 85 0.30 13.11 -8.89
CA ALA A 85 0.86 12.81 -7.58
C ALA A 85 1.32 11.35 -7.51
N ILE A 86 0.46 10.40 -7.92
CA ILE A 86 0.78 8.96 -7.89
C ILE A 86 1.86 8.65 -8.94
N GLY A 87 1.72 9.17 -10.16
CA GLY A 87 2.69 8.99 -11.24
C GLY A 87 4.05 9.62 -10.92
N GLY A 88 4.06 10.85 -10.40
CA GLY A 88 5.26 11.57 -10.01
C GLY A 88 5.95 10.96 -8.80
N PHE A 89 5.21 10.54 -7.78
CA PHE A 89 5.76 9.84 -6.62
C PHE A 89 6.34 8.47 -7.02
N SER A 90 5.63 7.70 -7.84
CA SER A 90 6.14 6.44 -8.39
C SER A 90 7.43 6.64 -9.18
N ALA A 91 7.45 7.62 -10.10
CA ALA A 91 8.64 7.98 -10.86
C ALA A 91 9.78 8.46 -9.95
N PHE A 92 9.50 9.28 -8.94
CA PHE A 92 10.49 9.79 -8.00
C PHE A 92 11.13 8.67 -7.17
N LEU A 93 10.34 7.69 -6.72
CA LEU A 93 10.85 6.51 -6.01
C LEU A 93 11.75 5.67 -6.92
N LEU A 94 11.35 5.46 -8.18
CA LEU A 94 12.17 4.75 -9.15
C LEU A 94 13.45 5.51 -9.49
N VAL A 95 13.39 6.83 -9.64
CA VAL A 95 14.56 7.68 -9.91
C VAL A 95 15.51 7.67 -8.72
N SER A 96 15.01 7.79 -7.49
CA SER A 96 15.85 7.68 -6.28
C SER A 96 16.47 6.29 -6.16
N TRP A 97 15.73 5.21 -6.44
CA TRP A 97 16.30 3.86 -6.51
C TRP A 97 17.40 3.78 -7.59
N LYS A 98 17.13 4.34 -8.78
CA LYS A 98 18.08 4.33 -9.90
C LYS A 98 19.33 5.17 -9.63
N LEU A 99 19.22 6.24 -8.84
CA LEU A 99 20.36 7.05 -8.37
C LEU A 99 21.17 6.35 -7.27
N LEU A 100 20.53 5.58 -6.38
CA LEU A 100 21.23 4.82 -5.33
C LEU A 100 21.94 3.55 -5.86
N GLY A 101 21.84 3.21 -7.15
CA GLY A 101 22.66 2.16 -7.77
C GLY A 101 22.34 0.73 -7.31
N LEU A 102 21.10 0.45 -6.91
CA LEU A 102 20.71 -0.87 -6.43
C LEU A 102 20.34 -1.81 -7.57
N HIS A 103 21.35 -2.52 -8.06
CA HIS A 103 21.19 -3.61 -9.02
C HIS A 103 20.59 -4.88 -8.38
N ASN A 104 20.48 -4.96 -7.05
CA ASN A 104 19.91 -6.11 -6.35
C ASN A 104 19.04 -5.70 -5.14
N ILE A 105 17.78 -6.13 -5.16
CA ILE A 105 16.81 -6.04 -4.03
C ILE A 105 17.29 -6.76 -2.77
N LYS A 106 18.27 -7.67 -2.91
CA LYS A 106 18.90 -8.40 -1.80
C LYS A 106 19.92 -7.56 -1.03
N GLU A 107 20.49 -6.53 -1.65
CA GLU A 107 21.48 -5.67 -1.01
C GLU A 107 20.86 -4.49 -0.25
N LEU A 108 19.56 -4.21 -0.48
CA LEU A 108 18.79 -3.21 0.26
C LEU A 108 18.82 -3.45 1.77
N PRO A 109 18.39 -4.63 2.26
CA PRO A 109 18.40 -4.91 3.69
C PRO A 109 19.81 -4.89 4.27
N ASP A 110 20.82 -5.38 3.55
CA ASP A 110 22.20 -5.38 4.05
C ASP A 110 22.81 -3.97 4.11
N LYS A 111 22.56 -3.11 3.11
CA LYS A 111 22.97 -1.70 3.13
C LYS A 111 22.16 -0.88 4.13
N MET A 112 20.86 -1.14 4.28
CA MET A 112 20.03 -0.52 5.32
C MET A 112 20.48 -0.94 6.72
N LYS A 113 20.88 -2.20 6.90
CA LYS A 113 21.47 -2.70 8.15
C LYS A 113 22.86 -2.14 8.42
N ALA A 114 23.63 -1.81 7.38
CA ALA A 114 24.92 -1.15 7.52
C ALA A 114 24.81 0.35 7.84
N ILE A 115 23.77 1.02 7.32
CA ILE A 115 23.49 2.45 7.58
C ILE A 115 22.78 2.64 8.92
N MET A 116 22.05 1.63 9.40
CA MET A 116 21.45 1.65 10.73
C MET A 116 22.50 1.18 11.75
N PRO A 117 23.13 2.08 12.55
CA PRO A 117 24.00 1.65 13.63
C PRO A 117 23.20 0.70 14.51
N SER A 118 23.74 -0.50 14.76
CA SER A 118 23.10 -1.50 15.61
C SER A 118 22.86 -0.88 16.97
N VAL A 119 21.63 -0.44 17.22
CA VAL A 119 21.23 0.06 18.54
C VAL A 119 21.36 -1.14 19.47
N PRO A 120 22.25 -1.09 20.50
CA PRO A 120 22.25 -2.10 21.53
C PRO A 120 20.86 -2.10 22.14
N GLN A 121 20.18 -3.24 22.16
CA GLN A 121 18.91 -3.35 22.86
C GLN A 121 19.17 -2.93 24.32
N PRO A 122 18.65 -1.79 24.82
CA PRO A 122 18.61 -1.62 26.26
C PRO A 122 17.70 -2.74 26.77
N GLU A 123 18.13 -3.49 27.80
CA GLU A 123 17.27 -4.46 28.47
C GLU A 123 15.92 -3.81 28.79
N SER A 124 14.92 -4.08 27.94
CA SER A 124 13.63 -3.43 28.03
C SER A 124 12.98 -3.95 29.29
N THR A 125 12.81 -3.07 30.27
CA THR A 125 12.08 -3.33 31.53
C THR A 125 10.59 -3.71 31.28
N GLY A 126 10.12 -3.71 30.02
CA GLY A 126 8.83 -4.24 29.59
C GLY A 126 8.98 -5.50 28.72
N ARG A 127 8.11 -6.50 28.96
CA ARG A 127 8.01 -7.75 28.17
C ARG A 127 7.59 -7.42 26.75
N SER A 128 8.51 -7.49 25.78
CA SER A 128 8.24 -7.26 24.35
C SER A 128 8.06 -8.54 23.53
N ASP A 129 8.24 -9.71 24.14
CA ASP A 129 8.25 -11.02 23.44
C ASP A 129 6.84 -11.59 23.20
N PHE A 130 5.84 -10.75 22.96
CA PHE A 130 4.48 -11.23 22.66
C PHE A 130 4.51 -12.04 21.35
N LYS A 131 4.21 -13.35 21.43
CA LYS A 131 4.23 -14.25 20.27
C LYS A 131 3.07 -14.01 19.32
N SER A 132 2.00 -13.37 19.80
CA SER A 132 0.80 -13.10 19.02
C SER A 132 0.05 -11.90 19.61
N PHE A 133 -0.71 -11.20 18.75
CA PHE A 133 -1.62 -10.13 19.16
C PHE A 133 -2.58 -10.58 20.28
N ARG A 134 -2.91 -11.88 20.33
CA ARG A 134 -3.72 -12.45 21.42
C ARG A 134 -3.00 -12.39 22.77
N GLU A 135 -1.71 -12.68 22.82
CA GLU A 135 -0.90 -12.60 24.04
C GLU A 135 -0.72 -11.15 24.50
N LEU A 136 -0.59 -10.22 23.54
CA LEU A 136 -0.63 -8.78 23.82
C LEU A 136 -1.98 -8.37 24.41
N MET A 137 -3.09 -8.75 23.78
CA MET A 137 -4.43 -8.40 24.25
C MET A 137 -4.71 -9.00 25.63
N GLU A 138 -4.29 -10.25 25.86
CA GLU A 138 -4.39 -10.92 27.16
C GLU A 138 -3.61 -10.18 28.24
N TYR A 139 -2.39 -9.72 27.93
CA TYR A 139 -1.59 -8.90 28.84
C TYR A 139 -2.24 -7.54 29.15
N ILE A 140 -2.83 -6.87 28.16
CA ILE A 140 -3.55 -5.60 28.37
C ILE A 140 -4.79 -5.83 29.23
N ILE A 141 -5.55 -6.90 28.98
CA ILE A 141 -6.74 -7.26 29.76
C ILE A 141 -6.36 -7.57 31.22
N GLU A 142 -5.29 -8.32 31.43
CA GLU A 142 -4.79 -8.66 32.77
C GLU A 142 -4.28 -7.40 33.51
N SER A 143 -3.57 -6.52 32.81
CA SER A 143 -3.08 -5.25 33.35
C SER A 143 -4.20 -4.27 33.73
N ASP A 144 -5.35 -4.29 33.03
CA ASP A 144 -6.52 -3.47 33.36
C ASP A 144 -7.31 -4.04 34.56
N LYS A 145 -7.43 -5.38 34.66
CA LYS A 145 -8.11 -6.04 35.78
C LYS A 145 -7.36 -5.87 37.11
N GLY A 146 -6.03 -5.93 37.09
CA GLY A 146 -5.20 -5.75 38.29
C GLY A 146 -5.24 -4.34 38.88
N LYS A 147 -5.57 -3.30 38.09
CA LYS A 147 -5.68 -1.91 38.56
C LYS A 147 -7.04 -1.52 39.13
N LYS A 148 -8.06 -2.39 38.99
CA LYS A 148 -9.40 -2.18 39.57
C LYS A 148 -9.64 -2.93 40.88
N LYS A 149 -8.58 -3.41 41.53
CA LYS A 149 -8.62 -3.99 42.88
C LYS A 149 -7.86 -3.12 43.86
#